data_AF-A0A358N7P8-F1
#
_entry.id   AF-A0A358N7P8-F1
#
_cell.length_a   1.000
_cell.length_b   1.000
_cell.length_c   1.000
_cell.angle_alpha   90.00
_cell.angle_beta   90.00
_cell.angle_gamma   90.00
#
_symmetry.space_group_name_H-M   'P 1'
#
loop_
_entity.id
_entity.type
_entity.pdbx_description
1 polymer ?
#
loop_
_entity_poly.entity_id
_entity_poly.type
_entity_poly.pdbx_seq_one_letter_code
_entity_poly.pdbx_strand_id
1 'polypeptide(L)'
;KKTVNGFGLPANIDTNAELMLVPELVARVSLLDRDHNTIVTLGDDRERVLQDKQDSKGFSIRTDETKWQQGKFVHPHDACFDLEDNLYVAEWVSTGRITKLSRV
;
A
#
# COMPACT_ATOMS: atom_id res chain seq x y z
N LYS A 1 -10.76 -12.72 -18.94
CA LYS A 1 -11.13 -12.32 -17.55
C LYS A 1 -10.25 -13.11 -16.59
N LYS A 2 -9.47 -12.44 -15.74
CA LYS A 2 -8.54 -13.04 -14.77
C LYS A 2 -8.86 -12.49 -13.39
N THR A 3 -8.93 -13.33 -12.36
CA THR A 3 -8.96 -12.89 -10.96
C THR A 3 -7.54 -12.94 -10.43
N VAL A 4 -7.06 -11.83 -9.87
CA VAL A 4 -5.75 -11.76 -9.21
C VAL A 4 -5.97 -11.97 -7.71
N ASN A 5 -5.28 -12.95 -7.14
CA ASN A 5 -5.40 -13.33 -5.73
C ASN A 5 -4.23 -12.77 -4.91
N GLY A 6 -4.36 -12.82 -3.58
CA GLY A 6 -3.28 -12.49 -2.65
C GLY A 6 -3.27 -11.04 -2.17
N PHE A 7 -4.11 -10.17 -2.73
CA PHE A 7 -4.24 -8.79 -2.25
C PHE A 7 -4.76 -8.71 -0.80
N GLY A 8 -4.21 -7.78 -0.04
CA GLY A 8 -4.64 -7.41 1.30
C GLY A 8 -5.60 -6.23 1.27
N LEU A 9 -6.84 -6.47 0.81
CA LEU A 9 -7.88 -5.44 0.67
C LEU A 9 -7.45 -4.28 -0.26
N PRO A 10 -7.46 -4.47 -1.60
CA PRO A 10 -7.09 -3.42 -2.54
C PRO A 10 -8.11 -2.27 -2.49
N ALA A 11 -7.64 -1.02 -2.46
CA ALA A 11 -8.47 0.15 -2.17
C ALA A 11 -8.70 1.08 -3.37
N ASN A 12 -7.69 1.25 -4.22
CA ASN A 12 -7.77 2.04 -5.45
C ASN A 12 -6.93 1.38 -6.56
N ILE A 13 -7.04 1.90 -7.78
CA ILE A 13 -6.17 1.57 -8.90
C ILE A 13 -5.80 2.87 -9.63
N ASP A 14 -4.52 3.02 -9.94
CA ASP A 14 -4.02 3.99 -10.92
C ASP A 14 -3.18 3.26 -11.98
N THR A 15 -3.06 3.84 -13.17
CA THR A 15 -2.33 3.23 -14.28
C THR A 15 -1.41 4.23 -14.96
N ASN A 16 -0.19 3.80 -15.26
CA ASN A 16 0.76 4.59 -16.03
C ASN A 16 1.55 3.67 -16.98
N ALA A 17 1.47 3.96 -18.27
CA ALA A 17 1.98 3.12 -19.35
C ALA A 17 1.58 1.64 -19.19
N GLU A 18 2.55 0.78 -18.88
CA GLU A 18 2.37 -0.67 -18.78
C GLU A 18 2.21 -1.17 -17.34
N LEU A 19 2.10 -0.24 -16.38
CA LEU A 19 2.01 -0.52 -14.96
C LEU A 19 0.64 -0.18 -14.39
N MET A 20 0.14 -1.06 -13.54
CA MET A 20 -1.03 -0.84 -12.71
C MET A 20 -0.59 -0.79 -11.24
N LEU A 21 -0.92 0.32 -10.58
CA LEU A 21 -0.62 0.60 -9.18
C LEU A 21 -1.83 0.28 -8.31
N VAL A 22 -1.62 -0.53 -7.26
CA VAL A 22 -2.69 -1.00 -6.38
C VAL A 22 -2.25 -0.83 -4.92
N PRO A 23 -2.70 0.22 -4.20
CA PRO A 23 -2.59 0.28 -2.76
C PRO A 23 -3.51 -0.74 -2.07
N GLU A 24 -2.99 -1.37 -1.02
CA GLU A 24 -3.66 -2.43 -0.27
C GLU A 24 -3.76 -2.02 1.21
N LEU A 25 -4.98 -2.00 1.77
CA LEU A 25 -5.23 -1.53 3.14
C LEU A 25 -4.47 -2.36 4.20
N VAL A 26 -4.13 -3.62 3.89
CA VAL A 26 -3.20 -4.41 4.70
C VAL A 26 -1.77 -4.10 4.28
N ALA A 27 -1.35 -2.86 4.53
CA ALA A 27 0.03 -2.46 4.72
C ALA A 27 1.02 -2.67 3.56
N ARG A 28 0.60 -2.43 2.30
CA ARG A 28 1.53 -2.42 1.16
C ARG A 28 0.97 -1.77 -0.11
N VAL A 29 1.81 -1.63 -1.11
CA VAL A 29 1.44 -1.19 -2.47
C VAL A 29 2.01 -2.17 -3.48
N SER A 30 1.21 -2.62 -4.44
CA SER A 30 1.62 -3.56 -5.49
C SER A 30 1.61 -2.91 -6.87
N LEU A 31 2.61 -3.25 -7.69
CA LEU A 31 2.66 -2.92 -9.12
C LEU A 31 2.45 -4.18 -9.95
N LEU A 32 1.56 -4.10 -10.93
CA LEU A 32 1.22 -5.17 -11.85
C LEU A 32 1.58 -4.81 -13.30
N ASP A 33 1.89 -5.82 -14.11
CA ASP A 33 2.04 -5.69 -15.57
C ASP A 33 0.69 -5.69 -16.31
N ARG A 34 0.73 -5.52 -17.65
CA ARG A 34 -0.44 -5.59 -18.54
C ARG A 34 -1.23 -6.89 -18.46
N ASP A 35 -0.56 -7.99 -18.10
CA ASP A 35 -1.15 -9.31 -17.96
C ASP A 35 -1.70 -9.55 -16.54
N HIS A 36 -1.71 -8.50 -15.72
CA HIS A 36 -2.11 -8.48 -14.33
C HIS A 36 -1.30 -9.48 -13.47
N ASN A 37 -0.01 -9.63 -13.75
CA ASN A 37 0.92 -10.32 -12.86
C ASN A 37 1.54 -9.27 -11.93
N THR A 38 1.61 -9.57 -10.64
CA THR A 38 2.30 -8.72 -9.68
C THR A 38 3.79 -8.77 -9.97
N ILE A 39 4.36 -7.63 -10.35
CA ILE A 39 5.79 -7.46 -10.61
C ILE A 39 6.53 -7.27 -9.29
N VAL A 40 5.99 -6.41 -8.42
CA VAL A 40 6.60 -6.08 -7.13
C VAL A 40 5.56 -5.62 -6.13
N THR A 41 5.87 -5.82 -4.85
CA THR A 41 5.15 -5.26 -3.72
C THR A 41 6.12 -4.44 -2.88
N LEU A 42 5.74 -3.21 -2.56
CA LEU A 42 6.55 -2.19 -1.91
C LEU A 42 6.05 -1.93 -0.49
N GLY A 43 6.99 -1.72 0.43
CA GLY A 43 6.71 -1.32 1.81
C GLY A 43 5.89 -2.31 2.64
N ASP A 44 5.93 -3.60 2.30
CA ASP A 44 5.10 -4.64 2.94
C ASP A 44 5.35 -4.75 4.45
N ASP A 45 4.28 -4.63 5.23
CA ASP A 45 4.25 -4.81 6.68
C ASP A 45 3.02 -5.60 7.16
N ARG A 46 2.50 -6.48 6.29
CA ARG A 46 1.27 -7.24 6.52
C ARG A 46 1.26 -8.00 7.83
N GLU A 47 2.33 -8.72 8.12
CA GLU A 47 2.40 -9.58 9.31
C GLU A 47 2.16 -8.78 10.58
N ARG A 48 2.87 -7.66 10.73
CA ARG A 48 2.77 -6.79 11.90
C ARG A 48 1.42 -6.10 12.01
N VAL A 49 0.88 -5.60 10.89
CA VAL A 49 -0.44 -4.95 10.86
C VAL A 49 -1.57 -5.94 11.13
N LEU A 50 -1.46 -7.19 10.66
CA LEU A 50 -2.41 -8.24 10.97
C LEU A 50 -2.27 -8.77 12.40
N GLN A 51 -1.07 -8.77 12.97
CA GLN A 51 -0.87 -9.09 14.37
C GLN A 51 -1.48 -8.02 15.27
N ASP A 52 -1.23 -6.73 15.00
CA ASP A 52 -1.91 -5.63 15.71
C ASP A 52 -3.43 -5.72 15.61
N LYS A 53 -3.95 -6.13 14.43
CA LYS A 53 -5.38 -6.40 14.23
C LYS A 53 -5.93 -7.43 15.20
N GLN A 54 -5.20 -8.53 15.39
CA GLN A 54 -5.60 -9.61 16.27
C GLN A 54 -5.52 -9.19 17.74
N ASP A 55 -4.40 -8.57 18.14
CA ASP A 55 -4.13 -8.22 19.53
C ASP A 55 -5.06 -7.11 20.04
N SER A 56 -5.32 -6.10 19.22
CA SER A 56 -6.13 -4.94 19.59
C SER A 56 -7.60 -5.03 19.17
N LYS A 57 -7.98 -6.11 18.46
CA LYS A 57 -9.32 -6.29 17.84
C LYS A 57 -9.72 -5.16 16.88
N GLY A 58 -8.73 -4.50 16.29
CA GLY A 58 -8.88 -3.35 15.41
C GLY A 58 -7.51 -2.93 14.87
N PHE A 59 -7.40 -1.86 14.10
CA PHE A 59 -6.08 -1.42 13.60
C PHE A 59 -5.50 -0.31 14.47
N SER A 60 -5.18 -0.61 15.74
CA SER A 60 -4.66 0.37 16.71
C SER A 60 -3.34 1.00 16.27
N ILE A 61 -2.56 0.28 15.48
CA ILE A 61 -1.33 0.80 14.87
C ILE A 61 -1.57 2.06 14.05
N ARG A 62 -2.77 2.25 13.48
CA ARG A 62 -3.10 3.46 12.69
C ARG A 62 -3.17 4.73 13.53
N THR A 63 -3.28 4.61 14.85
CA THR A 63 -3.45 5.76 15.76
C THR A 63 -2.19 6.12 16.53
N ASP A 64 -1.13 5.33 16.41
CA ASP A 64 0.10 5.47 17.19
C ASP A 64 1.32 5.55 16.28
N GLU A 65 1.78 6.77 16.02
CA GLU A 65 2.91 7.04 15.12
C GLU A 65 4.22 6.41 15.60
N THR A 66 4.36 6.17 16.91
CA THR A 66 5.57 5.57 17.48
C THR A 66 5.75 4.11 17.05
N LYS A 67 4.67 3.47 16.58
CA LYS A 67 4.70 2.11 16.02
C LYS A 67 5.00 2.10 14.51
N TRP A 68 5.10 3.24 13.84
CA TRP A 68 5.30 3.27 12.39
C TRP A 68 6.78 3.09 12.06
N GLN A 69 7.07 2.19 11.12
CA GLN A 69 8.43 1.88 10.72
C GLN A 69 8.77 2.56 9.41
N GLN A 70 9.98 3.13 9.31
CA GLN A 70 10.46 3.73 8.07
C GLN A 70 10.45 2.70 6.93
N GLY A 71 9.96 3.10 5.76
CA GLY A 71 9.87 2.22 4.59
C GLY A 71 8.79 1.14 4.69
N LYS A 72 7.94 1.19 5.71
CA LYS A 72 6.80 0.29 5.90
C LYS A 72 5.48 1.05 5.87
N PHE A 73 4.50 0.48 5.19
CA PHE A 73 3.15 1.00 5.17
C PHE A 73 2.34 0.50 6.37
N VAL A 74 1.28 1.24 6.70
CA VAL A 74 0.33 0.89 7.77
C VAL A 74 -1.06 0.66 7.18
N HIS A 75 -1.56 1.62 6.39
CA HIS A 75 -2.90 1.53 5.80
C HIS A 75 -3.04 2.34 4.48
N PRO A 76 -2.33 1.98 3.41
CA PRO A 76 -2.44 2.62 2.09
C PRO A 76 -3.88 2.56 1.58
N HIS A 77 -4.49 3.72 1.39
CA HIS A 77 -5.88 3.85 0.96
C HIS A 77 -5.98 4.35 -0.48
N ASP A 78 -5.01 5.15 -0.92
CA ASP A 78 -4.94 5.63 -2.29
C ASP A 78 -3.47 5.77 -2.72
N ALA A 79 -3.22 5.68 -4.01
CA ALA A 79 -1.92 5.94 -4.59
C ALA A 79 -2.04 6.34 -6.06
N CYS A 80 -1.14 7.20 -6.53
CA CYS A 80 -1.05 7.59 -7.93
C CYS A 80 0.40 7.77 -8.38
N PHE A 81 0.61 7.69 -9.69
CA PHE A 81 1.87 8.10 -10.30
C PHE A 81 1.95 9.63 -10.39
N ASP A 82 3.16 10.18 -10.34
CA ASP A 82 3.44 11.51 -10.86
C ASP A 82 4.00 11.47 -12.29
N LEU A 83 4.27 12.65 -12.87
CA LEU A 83 4.76 12.78 -14.24
C LEU A 83 6.20 12.26 -14.44
N GLU A 84 6.92 11.98 -13.36
CA GLU A 84 8.29 11.45 -13.36
C GLU A 84 8.32 9.96 -12.96
N ASP A 85 7.17 9.29 -12.98
CA ASP A 85 6.96 7.90 -12.58
C ASP A 85 7.28 7.61 -11.11
N ASN A 86 7.32 8.63 -10.24
CA ASN A 86 7.32 8.40 -8.80
C ASN A 86 5.91 8.02 -8.33
N LEU A 87 5.81 7.48 -7.12
CA LEU A 87 4.54 7.13 -6.52
C LEU A 87 4.24 8.06 -5.34
N TYR A 88 3.00 8.56 -5.28
CA TYR A 88 2.45 9.17 -4.08
C TYR A 88 1.45 8.20 -3.47
N VAL A 89 1.55 7.96 -2.17
CA VAL A 89 0.68 7.02 -1.43
C VAL A 89 0.06 7.73 -0.25
N ALA A 90 -1.27 7.74 -0.19
CA ALA A 90 -2.05 8.27 0.91
C ALA A 90 -2.45 7.15 1.88
N GLU A 91 -2.14 7.33 3.16
CA GLU A 91 -2.47 6.37 4.20
C GLU A 91 -3.54 6.89 5.15
N TRP A 92 -4.52 6.03 5.43
CA TRP A 92 -5.59 6.30 6.39
C TRP A 92 -5.14 6.01 7.82
N VAL A 93 -4.21 6.82 8.32
CA VAL A 93 -3.76 6.86 9.71
C VAL A 93 -4.34 8.10 10.43
N SER A 94 -4.24 8.17 11.76
CA SER A 94 -4.94 9.20 12.58
C SER A 94 -4.62 10.64 12.17
N THR A 95 -3.37 10.93 11.84
CA THR A 95 -2.90 12.26 11.39
C THR A 95 -2.99 12.43 9.87
N GLY A 96 -3.28 11.35 9.14
CA GLY A 96 -3.02 11.25 7.70
C GLY A 96 -1.53 11.22 7.39
N ARG A 97 -1.14 10.47 6.36
CA ARG A 97 0.26 10.43 5.90
C ARG A 97 0.31 10.31 4.39
N ILE A 98 1.14 11.14 3.76
CA ILE A 98 1.48 11.02 2.34
C ILE A 98 2.94 10.59 2.23
N THR A 99 3.20 9.49 1.53
CA THR A 99 4.55 8.98 1.26
C THR A 99 4.86 9.16 -0.22
N LYS A 100 6.00 9.77 -0.54
CA LYS A 100 6.57 9.76 -1.89
C LYS A 100 7.59 8.63 -2.01
N LEU A 101 7.42 7.74 -2.98
CA LEU A 101 8.43 6.77 -3.39
C LEU A 101 9.07 7.24 -4.69
N SER A 102 10.34 7.63 -4.61
CA SER A 102 11.06 8.12 -5.78
C SER A 102 11.61 6.97 -6.62
N ARG A 103 11.47 7.10 -7.94
CA ARG A 103 12.16 6.23 -8.89
C ARG A 103 13.66 6.61 -8.91
N VAL A 104 14.53 5.60 -8.90
CA VAL A 104 16.00 5.75 -8.93
C VAL A 104 16.62 4.99 -10.08
#